data_AF-A0A428X390-F1
#
_entry.id   AF-A0A428X390-F1
#
_cell.length_a   1.000
_cell.length_b   1.000
_cell.length_c   1.000
_cell.angle_alpha   90.00
_cell.angle_beta   90.00
_cell.angle_gamma   90.00
#
_symmetry.space_group_name_H-M   'P 1'
#
loop_
_entity.id
_entity.type
_entity.pdbx_description
1 polymer ?
#
loop_
_entity_poly.entity_id
_entity_poly.type
_entity_poly.pdbx_seq_one_letter_code
_entity_poly.pdbx_strand_id
1 'polypeptide(L)'
;MAFAGTPAHADEGAPKAPPTGQPDLIDSQDPGGRQNKLTDLKTWIIEQPGLENSGYIESVNDAAALSTTLLWHGPANDTQQAIIAEGRRRGISVNVQQRKFSREQLVTAVETLAGRGKDAFADFDLNSISGITAEFDGIKVQGVPTGKPAKKLNAAS
;
A
#
# COMPACT_ATOMS: atom_id res chain seq x y z
N MET A 1 15.25 -1.84 77.02
CA MET A 1 15.63 -2.88 76.04
C MET A 1 14.33 -3.38 75.42
N ALA A 2 13.93 -2.88 74.24
CA ALA A 2 14.35 -3.36 72.90
C ALA A 2 13.66 -4.70 72.55
N PHE A 3 12.82 -4.89 71.51
CA PHE A 3 12.27 -4.06 70.42
C PHE A 3 10.91 -4.65 70.00
N ALA A 4 9.99 -3.76 69.61
CA ALA A 4 8.81 -4.06 68.81
C ALA A 4 9.20 -4.38 67.36
N GLY A 5 8.34 -5.07 66.61
CA GLY A 5 8.58 -5.25 65.18
C GLY A 5 7.57 -6.14 64.45
N THR A 6 6.29 -5.78 64.49
CA THR A 6 5.37 -6.11 63.40
C THR A 6 5.70 -5.17 62.24
N PRO A 7 6.09 -5.64 61.05
CA PRO A 7 6.05 -4.80 59.85
C PRO A 7 4.66 -4.91 59.23
N ALA A 8 4.11 -3.96 58.50
CA ALA A 8 4.36 -2.54 58.30
C ALA A 8 3.11 -2.04 57.55
N HIS A 9 2.86 -0.74 57.63
CA HIS A 9 1.76 -0.04 56.98
C HIS A 9 1.62 -0.30 55.47
N ALA A 10 0.38 -0.20 55.02
CA ALA A 10 -0.04 -0.13 53.63
C ALA A 10 0.56 1.08 52.88
N ASP A 11 0.80 0.91 51.58
CA ASP A 11 0.67 1.98 50.60
C ASP A 11 0.25 1.39 49.24
N GLU A 12 -0.87 1.89 48.72
CA GLU A 12 -1.34 1.66 47.35
C GLU A 12 -0.44 2.44 46.40
N GLY A 13 0.20 1.75 45.45
CA GLY A 13 1.08 2.42 44.49
C GLY A 13 1.37 1.59 43.24
N ALA A 14 0.54 1.82 42.22
CA ALA A 14 0.73 1.55 40.80
C ALA A 14 0.68 0.10 40.27
N PRO A 15 -0.07 -0.15 39.16
CA PRO A 15 0.05 -1.40 38.42
C PRO A 15 1.48 -1.52 37.86
N LYS A 16 2.12 -2.67 38.10
CA LYS A 16 3.40 -3.03 37.49
C LYS A 16 3.31 -2.82 35.97
N ALA A 17 4.20 -1.98 35.45
CA ALA A 17 4.36 -1.74 34.03
C ALA A 17 4.48 -3.06 33.25
N PRO A 18 3.95 -3.13 32.02
CA PRO A 18 4.13 -4.30 31.16
C PRO A 18 5.64 -4.53 30.94
N PRO A 19 6.10 -5.79 30.84
CA PRO A 19 7.51 -6.08 30.66
C PRO A 19 8.02 -5.44 29.36
N THR A 20 8.94 -4.50 29.52
CA THR A 20 9.62 -3.80 28.44
C THR A 20 10.74 -4.67 27.87
N GLY A 21 10.57 -5.13 26.64
CA GLY A 21 11.66 -5.31 25.67
C GLY A 21 12.32 -6.69 25.57
N GLN A 22 11.95 -7.43 24.52
CA GLN A 22 12.81 -7.57 23.33
C GLN A 22 11.92 -7.97 22.14
N PRO A 23 12.17 -7.42 20.93
CA PRO A 23 11.45 -7.85 19.74
C PRO A 23 11.91 -9.26 19.41
N ASP A 24 11.01 -10.24 19.52
CA ASP A 24 11.30 -11.60 19.07
C ASP A 24 11.76 -11.54 17.61
N LEU A 25 13.05 -11.83 17.49
CA LEU A 25 13.77 -12.10 16.28
C LEU A 25 13.00 -13.19 15.55
N ILE A 26 12.49 -12.87 14.36
CA ILE A 26 12.16 -13.80 13.27
C ILE A 26 11.75 -15.19 13.78
N ASP A 27 10.46 -15.42 13.99
CA ASP A 27 9.94 -16.76 14.31
C ASP A 27 10.51 -17.74 13.28
N SER A 28 11.37 -18.65 13.76
CA SER A 28 12.18 -19.53 12.93
C SER A 28 11.32 -20.57 12.20
N GLN A 29 10.02 -20.60 12.49
CA GLN A 29 9.02 -21.44 11.84
C GLN A 29 8.29 -20.77 10.67
N ASP A 30 8.45 -19.46 10.43
CA ASP A 30 7.75 -18.77 9.35
C ASP A 30 8.62 -17.71 8.66
N PRO A 31 9.61 -18.15 7.84
CA PRO A 31 10.53 -17.24 7.15
C PRO A 31 9.84 -16.26 6.18
N GLY A 32 8.52 -16.37 5.96
CA GLY A 32 7.72 -15.42 5.18
C GLY A 32 6.56 -14.77 5.92
N GLY A 33 6.37 -14.98 7.23
CA GLY A 33 5.04 -14.90 7.84
C GLY A 33 4.24 -13.61 7.71
N ARG A 34 4.91 -12.46 7.79
CA ARG A 34 4.22 -11.17 7.59
C ARG A 34 3.92 -10.91 6.11
N GLN A 35 4.87 -11.22 5.23
CA GLN A 35 4.70 -11.07 3.80
C GLN A 35 3.65 -12.05 3.27
N ASN A 36 3.65 -13.29 3.74
CA ASN A 36 2.66 -14.31 3.40
C ASN A 36 1.26 -13.88 3.81
N LYS A 37 1.06 -13.40 5.05
CA LYS A 37 -0.23 -12.86 5.49
C LYS A 37 -0.75 -11.72 4.60
N LEU A 38 0.13 -10.82 4.19
CA LEU A 38 -0.21 -9.71 3.30
C LEU A 38 -0.53 -10.19 1.88
N THR A 39 0.21 -11.18 1.38
CA THR A 39 -0.08 -11.85 0.10
C THR A 39 -1.43 -12.57 0.15
N ASP A 40 -1.71 -13.31 1.23
CA ASP A 40 -2.98 -14.04 1.40
C ASP A 40 -4.17 -13.09 1.50
N LEU A 41 -4.01 -11.93 2.14
CA LEU A 41 -5.03 -10.88 2.13
C LEU A 41 -5.22 -10.34 0.71
N LYS A 42 -4.15 -10.08 -0.04
CA LYS A 42 -4.25 -9.62 -1.44
C LYS A 42 -4.95 -10.64 -2.33
N THR A 43 -4.62 -11.93 -2.20
CA THR A 43 -5.30 -13.03 -2.91
C THR A 43 -6.79 -13.06 -2.58
N TRP A 44 -7.14 -12.96 -1.30
CA TRP A 44 -8.54 -12.91 -0.90
C TRP A 44 -9.27 -11.68 -1.44
N ILE A 45 -8.62 -10.51 -1.48
CA ILE A 45 -9.20 -9.27 -2.03
C ILE A 45 -9.56 -9.47 -3.51
N ILE A 46 -8.64 -10.02 -4.33
CA ILE A 46 -8.88 -10.19 -5.78
C ILE A 46 -9.98 -11.21 -6.11
N GLU A 47 -10.36 -12.04 -5.15
CA GLU A 47 -11.45 -13.02 -5.28
C GLU A 47 -12.82 -12.46 -4.86
N GLN A 48 -12.88 -11.22 -4.34
CA GLN A 48 -14.15 -10.64 -3.90
C GLN A 48 -15.08 -10.36 -5.08
N PRO A 49 -16.37 -10.77 -5.01
CA PRO A 49 -17.35 -10.46 -6.05
C PRO A 49 -17.50 -8.95 -6.24
N GLY A 50 -17.48 -8.48 -7.49
CA GLY A 50 -17.73 -7.08 -7.84
C GLY A 50 -16.57 -6.13 -7.53
N LEU A 51 -15.38 -6.64 -7.19
CA LEU A 51 -14.19 -5.83 -6.89
C LEU A 51 -13.84 -4.86 -8.02
N GLU A 52 -14.00 -5.28 -9.27
CA GLU A 52 -13.72 -4.49 -10.46
C GLU A 52 -14.55 -3.19 -10.53
N ASN A 53 -15.75 -3.21 -9.94
CA ASN A 53 -16.65 -2.07 -9.89
C ASN A 53 -16.69 -1.40 -8.51
N SER A 54 -15.91 -1.89 -7.54
CA SER A 54 -15.99 -1.42 -6.16
C SER A 54 -15.26 -0.12 -5.93
N GLY A 55 -14.32 0.26 -6.80
CA GLY A 55 -13.39 1.36 -6.55
C GLY A 55 -12.02 0.91 -6.05
N TYR A 56 -11.80 -0.39 -5.83
CA TYR A 56 -10.47 -0.92 -5.54
C TYR A 56 -9.54 -0.76 -6.74
N ILE A 57 -8.34 -0.24 -6.51
CA ILE A 57 -7.33 -0.03 -7.54
C ILE A 57 -6.17 -1.01 -7.36
N GLU A 58 -5.55 -0.99 -6.18
CA GLU A 58 -4.39 -1.82 -5.80
C GLU A 58 -4.22 -1.73 -4.27
N SER A 59 -3.42 -2.62 -3.69
CA SER A 59 -2.98 -2.59 -2.30
C SER A 59 -1.45 -2.49 -2.23
N VAL A 60 -0.95 -1.55 -1.43
CA VAL A 60 0.49 -1.38 -1.15
C VAL A 60 0.80 -1.95 0.23
N ASN A 61 1.63 -2.98 0.26
CA ASN A 61 1.94 -3.74 1.47
C ASN A 61 3.19 -3.18 2.18
N ASP A 62 3.12 -3.08 3.51
CA ASP A 62 4.25 -2.83 4.39
C ASP A 62 4.40 -4.03 5.35
N ALA A 63 5.33 -4.91 5.01
CA ALA A 63 5.62 -6.11 5.80
C ALA A 63 6.27 -5.82 7.15
N ALA A 64 7.01 -4.70 7.28
CA ALA A 64 7.64 -4.32 8.53
C ALA A 64 6.56 -3.94 9.57
N ALA A 65 5.54 -3.19 9.14
CA ALA A 65 4.42 -2.78 9.98
C ALA A 65 3.25 -3.78 10.02
N LEU A 66 3.30 -4.86 9.24
CA LEU A 66 2.15 -5.76 9.00
C LEU A 66 0.89 -4.96 8.65
N SER A 67 1.01 -4.12 7.64
CA SER A 67 -0.06 -3.23 7.19
C SER A 67 -0.20 -3.22 5.68
N THR A 68 -1.36 -2.82 5.20
CA THR A 68 -1.61 -2.59 3.79
C THR A 68 -2.40 -1.30 3.60
N THR A 69 -2.07 -0.55 2.56
CA THR A 69 -2.81 0.64 2.14
C THR A 69 -3.59 0.31 0.87
N LEU A 70 -4.91 0.34 0.98
CA LEU A 70 -5.81 0.22 -0.17
C LEU A 70 -5.81 1.52 -0.95
N LEU A 71 -5.51 1.43 -2.23
CA LEU A 71 -5.67 2.53 -3.17
C LEU A 71 -7.09 2.44 -3.72
N TRP A 72 -7.86 3.50 -3.51
CA TRP A 72 -9.30 3.48 -3.70
C TRP A 72 -9.80 4.68 -4.48
N HIS A 73 -10.72 4.47 -5.40
CA HIS A 73 -11.43 5.53 -6.11
C HIS A 73 -12.90 5.53 -5.74
N GLY A 74 -13.43 6.70 -5.42
CA GLY A 74 -14.85 6.88 -5.13
C GLY A 74 -15.19 6.70 -3.64
N PRO A 75 -16.50 6.75 -3.30
CA PRO A 75 -16.93 6.68 -1.91
C PRO A 75 -16.60 5.33 -1.27
N ALA A 76 -16.53 5.33 0.06
CA ALA A 76 -16.48 4.10 0.84
C ALA A 76 -17.75 3.27 0.59
N ASN A 77 -17.60 1.94 0.51
CA ASN A 77 -18.71 1.01 0.29
C ASN A 77 -18.49 -0.31 1.03
N ASP A 78 -19.44 -1.22 0.89
CA ASP A 78 -19.44 -2.51 1.59
C ASP A 78 -18.22 -3.35 1.25
N THR A 79 -17.73 -3.35 0.01
CA THR A 79 -16.49 -4.04 -0.37
C THR A 79 -15.30 -3.48 0.38
N GLN A 80 -15.16 -2.15 0.48
CA GLN A 80 -14.09 -1.53 1.25
C GLN A 80 -14.13 -1.95 2.72
N GLN A 81 -15.34 -1.94 3.31
CA GLN A 81 -15.53 -2.33 4.71
C GLN A 81 -15.24 -3.81 4.94
N ALA A 82 -15.61 -4.68 3.99
CA ALA A 82 -15.30 -6.10 4.04
C ALA A 82 -13.78 -6.36 4.03
N ILE A 83 -13.04 -5.64 3.19
CA ILE A 83 -11.58 -5.74 3.16
C ILE A 83 -10.96 -5.26 4.48
N ILE A 84 -11.44 -4.15 5.03
CA ILE A 84 -10.96 -3.64 6.34
C ILE A 84 -11.27 -4.65 7.45
N ALA A 85 -12.46 -5.22 7.47
CA ALA A 85 -12.87 -6.23 8.44
C ALA A 85 -12.02 -7.50 8.34
N GLU A 86 -11.74 -7.96 7.11
CA GLU A 86 -10.90 -9.14 6.88
C GLU A 86 -9.45 -8.89 7.27
N GLY A 87 -8.89 -7.72 6.95
CA GLY A 87 -7.56 -7.33 7.42
C GLY A 87 -7.48 -7.34 8.95
N ARG A 88 -8.47 -6.75 9.63
CA ARG A 88 -8.57 -6.80 11.10
C ARG A 88 -8.65 -8.23 11.63
N ARG A 89 -9.45 -9.10 11.01
CA ARG A 89 -9.57 -10.53 11.38
C ARG A 89 -8.22 -11.26 11.29
N ARG A 90 -7.36 -10.86 10.34
CA ARG A 90 -6.01 -11.41 10.13
C ARG A 90 -4.91 -10.72 10.94
N GLY A 91 -5.26 -9.70 11.74
CA GLY A 91 -4.29 -8.90 12.49
C GLY A 91 -3.45 -7.96 11.61
N ILE A 92 -3.95 -7.60 10.43
CA ILE A 92 -3.31 -6.67 9.49
C ILE A 92 -3.97 -5.30 9.62
N SER A 93 -3.17 -4.25 9.78
CA SER A 93 -3.67 -2.88 9.73
C SER A 93 -4.01 -2.49 8.30
N VAL A 94 -5.25 -2.06 8.04
CA VAL A 94 -5.69 -1.63 6.71
C VAL A 94 -5.94 -0.13 6.71
N ASN A 95 -5.19 0.59 5.89
CA ASN A 95 -5.41 2.01 5.61
C ASN A 95 -6.09 2.18 4.25
N VAL A 96 -6.81 3.28 4.06
CA VAL A 96 -7.41 3.62 2.76
C VAL A 96 -6.85 4.95 2.30
N GLN A 97 -6.33 4.97 1.08
CA GLN A 97 -5.89 6.17 0.41
C GLN A 97 -6.74 6.42 -0.83
N GLN A 98 -7.44 7.56 -0.81
CA GLN A 98 -8.28 8.00 -1.92
C GLN A 98 -7.43 8.44 -3.11
N ARG A 99 -7.90 8.09 -4.30
CA ARG A 99 -7.24 8.33 -5.59
C ARG A 99 -8.17 9.06 -6.53
N LYS A 100 -7.57 10.00 -7.28
CA LYS A 100 -8.31 10.80 -8.25
C LYS A 100 -8.86 9.99 -9.43
N PHE A 101 -8.12 8.98 -9.89
CA PHE A 101 -8.47 8.20 -11.08
C PHE A 101 -8.84 6.77 -10.72
N SER A 102 -9.80 6.21 -11.44
CA SER A 102 -10.19 4.80 -11.31
C SER A 102 -9.14 3.88 -11.92
N ARG A 103 -9.18 2.60 -11.55
CA ARG A 103 -8.34 1.56 -12.15
C ARG A 103 -8.53 1.49 -13.66
N GLU A 104 -9.77 1.53 -14.13
CA GLU A 104 -10.11 1.51 -15.56
C GLU A 104 -9.53 2.70 -16.32
N GLN A 105 -9.62 3.91 -15.76
CA GLN A 105 -9.02 5.11 -16.37
C GLN A 105 -7.51 4.97 -16.49
N LEU A 106 -6.86 4.40 -15.49
CA LEU A 106 -5.41 4.18 -15.47
C LEU A 106 -5.00 3.08 -16.47
N VAL A 107 -5.74 1.98 -16.56
CA VAL A 107 -5.51 0.94 -17.59
C VAL A 107 -5.69 1.51 -18.99
N THR A 108 -6.79 2.20 -19.25
CA THR A 108 -7.08 2.84 -20.54
C THR A 108 -5.99 3.81 -20.95
N ALA A 109 -5.48 4.60 -20.01
CA ALA A 109 -4.39 5.53 -20.27
C ALA A 109 -3.07 4.80 -20.57
N VAL A 110 -2.72 3.72 -19.85
CA VAL A 110 -1.54 2.89 -20.17
C VAL A 110 -1.66 2.26 -21.56
N GLU A 111 -2.80 1.67 -21.89
CA GLU A 111 -3.05 1.05 -23.19
C GLU A 111 -2.99 2.08 -24.32
N THR A 112 -3.55 3.27 -24.11
CA THR A 112 -3.46 4.37 -25.08
C THR A 112 -2.02 4.79 -25.32
N LEU A 113 -1.19 4.85 -24.27
CA LEU A 113 0.23 5.20 -24.39
C LEU A 113 1.02 4.09 -25.11
N ALA A 114 0.77 2.83 -24.77
CA ALA A 114 1.40 1.67 -25.40
C ALA A 114 1.03 1.54 -26.89
N GLY A 115 -0.23 1.79 -27.24
CA GLY A 115 -0.73 1.71 -28.61
C GLY A 115 -0.20 2.77 -29.57
N ARG A 116 0.36 3.89 -29.06
CA ARG A 116 0.96 4.93 -29.90
C ARG A 116 2.37 4.56 -30.40
N GLY A 117 2.98 3.48 -29.90
CA GLY A 117 4.30 3.01 -30.33
C GLY A 117 5.46 3.92 -29.88
N LYS A 118 6.69 3.53 -30.23
CA LYS A 118 7.92 4.25 -29.83
C LYS A 118 8.00 5.68 -30.38
N ASP A 119 7.31 5.97 -31.48
CA ASP A 119 7.34 7.27 -32.16
C ASP A 119 6.39 8.32 -31.53
N ALA A 120 5.56 7.91 -30.57
CA ALA A 120 4.63 8.81 -29.87
C ALA A 120 5.34 9.91 -29.07
N PHE A 121 6.58 9.64 -28.68
CA PHE A 121 7.43 10.54 -27.89
C PHE A 121 8.67 10.85 -28.71
N ALA A 122 8.51 11.73 -29.70
CA ALA A 122 9.49 12.03 -30.75
C ALA A 122 10.97 11.93 -30.33
N ASP A 123 11.35 12.65 -29.27
CA ASP A 123 12.75 12.77 -28.85
C ASP A 123 13.11 11.85 -27.68
N PHE A 124 12.26 10.90 -27.30
CA PHE A 124 12.46 9.99 -26.18
C PHE A 124 12.25 8.53 -26.59
N ASP A 125 13.29 7.72 -26.42
CA ASP A 125 13.15 6.27 -26.42
C ASP A 125 12.54 5.84 -25.08
N LEU A 126 11.31 5.33 -25.10
CA LEU A 126 10.63 4.87 -23.89
C LEU A 126 11.28 3.60 -23.33
N ASN A 127 11.57 3.63 -22.04
CA ASN A 127 12.16 2.51 -21.31
C ASN A 127 11.16 1.82 -20.38
N SER A 128 10.24 2.59 -19.77
CA SER A 128 9.24 2.02 -18.86
C SER A 128 7.97 2.87 -18.80
N ILE A 129 6.85 2.19 -18.61
CA ILE A 129 5.59 2.78 -18.15
C ILE A 129 5.32 2.15 -16.79
N SER A 130 5.33 2.96 -15.74
CA SER A 130 5.01 2.50 -14.38
C SER A 130 3.70 3.13 -13.92
N GLY A 131 2.83 2.28 -13.36
CA GLY A 131 1.59 2.71 -12.74
C GLY A 131 1.78 3.01 -11.25
N ILE A 132 0.86 3.82 -10.73
CA ILE A 132 0.37 3.90 -9.35
C ILE A 132 1.36 3.49 -8.25
N THR A 133 1.93 4.49 -7.57
CA THR A 133 2.64 4.27 -6.30
C THR A 133 1.78 4.77 -5.15
N ALA A 134 2.20 4.51 -3.91
CA ALA A 134 1.52 5.07 -2.75
C ALA A 134 1.48 6.62 -2.78
N GLU A 135 2.44 7.26 -3.44
CA GLU A 135 2.62 8.71 -3.49
C GLU A 135 2.18 9.35 -4.81
N PHE A 136 1.75 8.57 -5.80
CA PHE A 136 1.46 9.08 -7.14
C PHE A 136 0.20 8.47 -7.75
N ASP A 137 -0.77 9.35 -8.04
CA ASP A 137 -2.09 9.01 -8.59
C ASP A 137 -2.09 8.81 -10.12
N GLY A 138 -0.94 8.85 -10.78
CA GLY A 138 -0.85 8.86 -12.25
C GLY A 138 -0.04 7.71 -12.84
N ILE A 139 0.27 7.88 -14.12
CA ILE A 139 1.17 7.00 -14.88
C ILE A 139 2.49 7.75 -15.08
N LYS A 140 3.61 7.11 -14.72
CA LYS A 140 4.94 7.63 -15.01
C LYS A 140 5.45 6.95 -16.27
N VAL A 141 5.72 7.75 -17.30
CA VAL A 141 6.42 7.32 -18.51
C VAL A 141 7.87 7.76 -18.39
N GLN A 142 8.81 6.81 -18.45
CA GLN A 142 10.24 7.09 -18.42
C GLN A 142 10.86 6.76 -19.77
N GLY A 143 11.73 7.64 -20.26
CA GLY A 143 12.48 7.45 -21.49
C GLY A 143 13.81 8.16 -21.47
N VAL A 144 14.69 7.81 -22.41
CA VAL A 144 16.00 8.43 -22.61
C VAL A 144 15.93 9.33 -23.84
N PRO A 145 16.47 10.56 -23.77
CA PRO A 145 16.54 11.43 -24.94
C PRO A 145 17.29 10.75 -26.10
N THR A 146 16.71 10.72 -27.30
CA THR A 146 17.31 10.06 -28.49
C THR A 146 18.46 10.86 -29.10
N GLY A 147 18.74 12.07 -28.60
CA GLY A 147 19.74 12.99 -29.14
C GLY A 147 19.39 13.57 -30.52
N LYS A 148 18.21 13.25 -31.07
CA LYS A 148 17.68 13.88 -32.29
C LYS A 148 17.14 15.26 -31.91
N PRO A 149 17.42 16.32 -32.70
CA PRO A 149 16.86 17.63 -32.42
C PRO A 149 15.34 17.55 -32.56
N ALA A 150 14.62 18.06 -31.55
CA ALA A 150 13.17 18.18 -31.56
C ALA A 150 12.72 18.73 -32.92
N LYS A 151 11.88 17.96 -33.62
CA LYS A 151 11.27 18.42 -34.86
C LYS A 151 10.45 19.64 -34.48
N LYS A 152 10.92 20.85 -34.86
CA LYS A 152 10.21 22.10 -34.60
C LYS A 152 8.76 21.90 -35.04
N LEU A 153 7.83 21.98 -34.09
CA LEU A 153 6.42 22.15 -34.40
C LEU A 153 6.34 23.47 -35.16
N ASN A 154 6.27 23.39 -36.49
CA ASN A 154 5.99 24.56 -37.31
C ASN A 154 4.60 25.03 -36.89
N ALA A 155 4.54 26.14 -36.16
CA ALA A 155 3.30 26.86 -35.95
C ALA A 155 2.73 27.17 -37.34
N ALA A 156 1.57 26.60 -37.64
CA ALA A 156 0.83 26.93 -38.84
C ALA A 156 0.54 28.44 -38.83
N SER A 157 0.90 29.10 -39.93
CA SER A 157 0.56 30.50 -40.22
C SER A 157 -0.88 30.61 -40.70
#